data_AF-A0A535XJL6-F1
#
_entry.id   AF-A0A535XJL6-F1
#
_cell.length_a   1.000
_cell.length_b   1.000
_cell.length_c   1.000
_cell.angle_alpha   90.00
_cell.angle_beta   90.00
_cell.angle_gamma   90.00
#
_symmetry.space_group_name_H-M   'P 1'
#
loop_
_entity.id
_entity.type
_entity.pdbx_description
1 polymer ?
#
loop_
_entity_poly.entity_id
_entity_poly.type
_entity_poly.pdbx_seq_one_letter_code
_entity_poly.pdbx_strand_id
1 'polypeptide(L)'
;MILGIDPGTTGMGYAFLVAAPERALLLECGIVDVRASTTAAERLLAISEALDDLIRRHKPFVLAVERLYFNKNVQTAMRVSEARGVALLCAARARLEIAEYTPQEVKSSIAGSGRADKHAIQRMLPLLVALDTPITQDNVADAVAIALTHAQRARLIDAVAAAAST
;
A
#
# COMPACT_ATOMS: atom_id res chain seq x y z
N MET A 1 -7.22 -9.11 -6.45
CA MET A 1 -6.08 -8.95 -5.52
C MET A 1 -5.42 -7.61 -5.74
N ILE A 2 -5.12 -6.94 -4.63
CA ILE A 2 -4.57 -5.59 -4.56
C ILE A 2 -3.16 -5.69 -3.97
N LEU A 3 -2.21 -4.99 -4.58
CA LEU A 3 -0.87 -4.76 -4.05
C LEU A 3 -0.80 -3.37 -3.42
N GLY A 4 -0.75 -3.28 -2.09
CA GLY A 4 -0.46 -2.03 -1.38
C GLY A 4 1.04 -1.81 -1.26
N ILE A 5 1.51 -0.59 -1.52
CA ILE A 5 2.91 -0.18 -1.38
C ILE A 5 3.04 1.05 -0.49
N ASP A 6 3.97 0.98 0.46
CA ASP A 6 4.43 2.12 1.25
C ASP A 6 5.94 2.36 1.01
N PRO A 7 6.32 3.38 0.22
CA PRO A 7 7.72 3.72 -0.01
C PRO A 7 8.32 4.42 1.21
N GLY A 8 9.07 3.68 2.02
CA GLY A 8 9.79 4.19 3.18
C GLY A 8 11.24 4.63 2.89
N THR A 9 11.90 5.20 3.88
CA THR A 9 13.31 5.64 3.78
C THR A 9 14.31 4.49 3.91
N THR A 10 13.92 3.43 4.59
CA THR A 10 14.77 2.27 4.92
C THR A 10 14.46 1.02 4.09
N GLY A 11 13.37 1.06 3.32
CA GLY A 11 12.85 -0.04 2.51
C GLY A 11 11.42 0.25 2.05
N MET A 12 10.85 -0.63 1.26
CA MET A 12 9.49 -0.49 0.73
C MET A 12 8.57 -1.53 1.36
N GLY A 13 7.57 -1.08 2.13
CA GLY A 13 6.52 -1.95 2.64
C GLY A 13 5.62 -2.42 1.50
N TYR A 14 5.22 -3.69 1.52
CA TYR A 14 4.27 -4.25 0.57
C TYR A 14 3.24 -5.14 1.27
N ALA A 15 2.05 -5.22 0.68
CA ALA A 15 0.99 -6.11 1.11
C ALA A 15 0.11 -6.57 -0.06
N PHE A 16 -0.15 -7.87 -0.15
CA PHE A 16 -1.14 -8.46 -1.02
C PHE A 16 -2.41 -8.75 -0.24
N LEU A 17 -3.52 -8.15 -0.68
CA LEU A 17 -4.80 -8.21 0.00
C LEU A 17 -5.93 -8.52 -0.99
N VAL A 18 -6.93 -9.26 -0.51
CA VAL A 18 -8.17 -9.54 -1.23
C VAL A 18 -9.36 -9.07 -0.40
N ALA A 19 -10.27 -8.34 -1.05
CA ALA A 19 -11.54 -7.97 -0.44
C ALA A 19 -12.38 -9.22 -0.17
N ALA A 20 -13.03 -9.27 0.99
CA ALA A 20 -13.94 -10.34 1.38
C ALA A 20 -15.16 -9.77 2.12
N PRO A 21 -16.27 -10.54 2.24
CA PRO A 21 -17.54 -10.03 2.77
C PRO A 21 -17.46 -9.48 4.19
N GLU A 22 -16.67 -10.11 5.06
CA GLU A 22 -16.50 -9.71 6.46
C GLU A 22 -15.21 -8.92 6.65
N ARG A 23 -14.07 -9.61 6.67
CA ARG A 23 -12.73 -9.03 6.79
C ARG A 23 -11.94 -9.27 5.52
N ALA A 24 -11.13 -8.31 5.15
CA ALA A 24 -10.16 -8.49 4.07
C ALA A 24 -9.18 -9.63 4.42
N LEU A 25 -8.74 -10.37 3.41
CA LEU A 25 -7.76 -11.45 3.58
C LEU A 25 -6.38 -10.92 3.20
N LEU A 26 -5.45 -10.97 4.16
CA LEU A 26 -4.04 -10.70 3.92
C LEU A 26 -3.38 -11.98 3.40
N LEU A 27 -2.77 -11.91 2.22
CA LEU A 27 -2.16 -13.08 1.56
C LEU A 27 -0.65 -13.16 1.80
N GLU A 28 0.04 -12.03 1.63
CA GLU A 28 1.49 -11.90 1.86
C GLU A 28 1.76 -10.44 2.20
N CYS A 29 2.70 -10.16 3.11
CA CYS A 29 3.17 -8.80 3.36
C CYS A 29 4.61 -8.82 3.86
N GLY A 30 5.31 -7.71 3.69
CA GLY A 30 6.67 -7.60 4.17
C GLY A 30 7.34 -6.30 3.76
N ILE A 31 8.67 -6.29 3.88
CA ILE A 31 9.50 -5.17 3.45
C ILE A 31 10.46 -5.68 2.36
N VAL A 32 10.52 -4.95 1.25
CA VAL A 32 11.65 -5.03 0.33
C VAL A 32 12.83 -4.32 1.00
N ASP A 33 13.76 -5.12 1.51
CA ASP A 33 14.94 -4.65 2.22
C ASP A 33 16.06 -4.28 1.24
N VAL A 34 16.49 -3.03 1.27
CA VAL A 34 17.55 -2.50 0.42
C VAL A 34 18.80 -2.07 1.21
N ARG A 35 18.93 -2.54 2.46
CA ARG A 35 20.06 -2.17 3.33
C ARG A 35 21.42 -2.65 2.81
N ALA A 36 21.45 -3.76 2.07
CA ALA A 36 22.67 -4.30 1.47
C ALA A 36 23.21 -3.46 0.29
N SER A 37 22.37 -2.61 -0.31
CA SER A 37 22.75 -1.76 -1.43
C SER A 37 23.55 -0.54 -0.97
N THR A 38 24.66 -0.27 -1.67
CA THR A 38 25.66 0.75 -1.30
C THR A 38 25.35 2.11 -1.91
N THR A 39 24.69 2.17 -3.06
CA THR A 39 24.29 3.42 -3.73
C THR A 39 22.78 3.61 -3.82
N ALA A 40 22.32 4.85 -4.08
CA ALA A 40 20.90 5.13 -4.27
C ALA A 40 20.34 4.41 -5.52
N ALA A 41 21.12 4.37 -6.61
CA ALA A 41 20.73 3.66 -7.83
C ALA A 41 20.58 2.15 -7.60
N GLU A 42 21.50 1.53 -6.85
CA GLU A 42 21.39 0.10 -6.48
C GLU A 42 20.16 -0.19 -5.62
N ARG A 43 19.76 0.74 -4.74
CA ARG A 43 18.53 0.61 -3.96
C ARG A 43 17.29 0.62 -4.84
N LEU A 44 17.24 1.56 -5.79
CA LEU A 44 16.14 1.65 -6.76
C LEU A 44 16.07 0.42 -7.67
N LEU A 45 17.22 -0.11 -8.09
CA LEU A 45 17.29 -1.36 -8.85
C LEU A 45 16.74 -2.54 -8.04
N ALA A 46 17.21 -2.72 -6.80
CA ALA A 46 16.73 -3.79 -5.92
C ALA A 46 15.21 -3.70 -5.67
N ILE A 47 14.66 -2.49 -5.51
CA ILE A 47 13.22 -2.27 -5.42
C ILE A 47 12.52 -2.73 -6.70
N SER A 48 13.02 -2.33 -7.87
CA SER A 48 12.42 -2.70 -9.16
C SER A 48 12.40 -4.22 -9.35
N GLU A 49 13.51 -4.90 -9.09
CA GLU A 49 13.64 -6.34 -9.26
C GLU A 49 12.72 -7.11 -8.29
N ALA A 50 12.67 -6.68 -7.02
CA ALA A 50 11.79 -7.27 -6.02
C ALA A 50 10.31 -7.07 -6.37
N LEU A 51 9.92 -5.87 -6.81
CA LEU A 51 8.54 -5.60 -7.23
C LEU A 51 8.15 -6.38 -8.49
N ASP A 52 9.03 -6.46 -9.49
CA ASP A 52 8.77 -7.23 -10.69
C ASP A 52 8.59 -8.73 -10.36
N ASP A 53 9.37 -9.27 -9.42
CA ASP A 53 9.16 -10.64 -8.91
C ASP A 53 7.83 -10.79 -8.16
N LEU A 54 7.55 -9.92 -7.19
CA LEU A 54 6.32 -9.92 -6.41
C LEU A 54 5.08 -9.86 -7.32
N ILE A 55 5.07 -8.95 -8.30
CA ILE A 55 3.99 -8.78 -9.27
C ILE A 55 3.87 -10.01 -10.16
N ARG A 56 4.98 -10.58 -10.64
CA ARG A 56 4.97 -11.80 -11.46
C ARG A 56 4.42 -13.02 -10.71
N ARG A 57 4.82 -13.21 -9.44
CA ARG A 57 4.39 -14.34 -8.60
C ARG A 57 2.90 -14.26 -8.26
N HIS A 58 2.43 -13.07 -7.89
CA HIS A 58 1.07 -12.90 -7.39
C HIS A 58 0.06 -12.52 -8.47
N LYS A 59 0.46 -11.75 -9.49
CA LYS A 59 -0.44 -11.20 -10.52
C LYS A 59 -1.59 -10.38 -9.92
N PRO A 60 -1.30 -9.32 -9.15
CA PRO A 60 -2.34 -8.39 -8.70
C PRO A 60 -3.02 -7.72 -9.91
N PHE A 61 -4.20 -7.14 -9.69
CA PHE A 61 -4.88 -6.32 -10.72
C PHE A 61 -4.64 -4.83 -10.50
N VAL A 62 -4.40 -4.44 -9.26
CA VAL A 62 -4.27 -3.06 -8.82
C VAL A 62 -3.02 -2.91 -7.96
N LEU A 63 -2.28 -1.82 -8.18
CA LEU A 63 -1.31 -1.28 -7.23
C LEU A 63 -1.93 -0.07 -6.53
N ALA A 64 -2.05 -0.12 -5.21
CA ALA A 64 -2.47 0.98 -4.37
C ALA A 64 -1.24 1.59 -3.67
N VAL A 65 -1.10 2.91 -3.71
CA VAL A 65 0.04 3.63 -3.12
C VAL A 65 -0.40 4.92 -2.44
N GLU A 66 0.34 5.37 -1.43
CA GLU A 66 0.12 6.68 -0.84
C GLU A 66 0.51 7.81 -1.81
N ARG A 67 -0.31 8.85 -1.84
CA ARG A 67 -0.03 10.12 -2.49
C ARG A 67 0.83 10.98 -1.55
N LEU A 68 2.03 11.30 -2.02
CA LEU A 68 2.99 12.06 -1.22
C LEU A 68 2.60 13.54 -1.11
N TYR A 69 2.61 14.07 0.12
CA TYR A 69 2.50 15.51 0.41
C TYR A 69 3.70 15.93 1.26
N PHE A 70 4.48 16.91 0.78
CA PHE A 70 5.71 17.33 1.44
C PHE A 70 5.60 18.73 2.02
N ASN A 71 5.95 18.89 3.29
CA ASN A 71 5.96 20.20 3.96
C ASN A 71 7.25 20.53 4.74
N LYS A 72 8.20 19.59 4.99
CA LYS A 72 9.31 19.87 5.94
C LYS A 72 10.70 19.29 5.65
N ASN A 73 10.87 18.16 4.95
CA ASN A 73 12.21 17.59 4.68
C ASN A 73 12.37 17.15 3.21
N VAL A 74 13.00 18.02 2.42
CA VAL A 74 13.13 17.86 0.96
C VAL A 74 14.02 16.68 0.57
N GLN A 75 15.13 16.42 1.28
CA GLN A 75 16.02 15.32 0.93
C GLN A 75 15.37 13.95 1.15
N THR A 76 14.71 13.78 2.29
CA THR A 76 13.96 12.54 2.57
C THR A 76 12.80 12.37 1.60
N ALA A 77 12.09 13.46 1.30
CA ALA A 77 11.00 13.48 0.32
C ALA A 77 11.46 13.04 -1.07
N MET A 78 12.61 13.50 -1.53
CA MET A 78 13.18 13.12 -2.84
C MET A 78 13.46 11.62 -2.91
N ARG A 79 14.14 11.05 -1.90
CA ARG A 79 14.46 9.60 -1.86
C ARG A 79 13.20 8.73 -1.87
N VAL A 80 12.20 9.11 -1.09
CA VAL A 80 10.89 8.42 -1.08
C VAL A 80 10.18 8.57 -2.43
N SER A 81 10.26 9.74 -3.06
CA SER A 81 9.67 9.99 -4.38
C SER A 81 10.31 9.14 -5.48
N GLU A 82 11.64 8.98 -5.46
CA GLU A 82 12.37 8.12 -6.39
C GLU A 82 11.92 6.66 -6.26
N ALA A 83 11.84 6.13 -5.03
CA ALA A 83 11.36 4.77 -4.76
C ALA A 83 9.90 4.59 -5.21
N ARG A 84 9.04 5.58 -4.93
CA ARG A 84 7.65 5.60 -5.42
C ARG A 84 7.60 5.59 -6.95
N GLY A 85 8.45 6.36 -7.61
CA GLY A 85 8.53 6.41 -9.08
C GLY A 85 8.85 5.03 -9.68
N VAL A 86 9.77 4.29 -9.06
CA VAL A 86 10.06 2.90 -9.45
C VAL A 86 8.84 1.99 -9.28
N ALA A 87 8.13 2.10 -8.16
CA ALA A 87 6.92 1.30 -7.93
C ALA A 87 5.84 1.55 -9.01
N LEU A 88 5.63 2.82 -9.37
CA LEU A 88 4.69 3.19 -10.44
C LEU A 88 5.14 2.66 -11.81
N LEU A 89 6.44 2.71 -12.10
CA LEU A 89 7.00 2.17 -13.33
C LEU A 89 6.77 0.65 -13.43
N CYS A 90 7.04 -0.10 -12.37
CA CYS A 90 6.80 -1.55 -12.29
C CYS A 90 5.31 -1.88 -12.50
N ALA A 91 4.42 -1.15 -11.83
CA ALA A 91 2.97 -1.32 -12.01
C ALA A 91 2.52 -1.06 -13.45
N ALA A 92 2.99 0.04 -14.05
CA ALA A 92 2.66 0.40 -15.43
C ALA A 92 3.19 -0.63 -16.44
N ARG A 93 4.42 -1.14 -16.24
CA ARG A 93 5.00 -2.22 -17.05
C ARG A 93 4.14 -3.49 -17.02
N ALA A 94 3.63 -3.83 -15.84
CA ALA A 94 2.74 -4.97 -15.63
C ALA A 94 1.27 -4.69 -15.99
N ARG A 95 0.94 -3.48 -16.47
CA ARG A 95 -0.42 -3.03 -16.83
C ARG A 95 -1.42 -3.13 -15.67
N LEU A 96 -0.94 -2.87 -14.44
CA LEU A 96 -1.81 -2.78 -13.28
C LEU A 96 -2.59 -1.47 -13.30
N GLU A 97 -3.81 -1.49 -12.79
CA GLU A 97 -4.48 -0.25 -12.39
C GLU A 97 -3.67 0.39 -11.24
N ILE A 98 -3.49 1.71 -11.27
CA ILE A 98 -2.78 2.44 -10.23
C ILE A 98 -3.78 3.31 -9.48
N ALA A 99 -3.92 3.06 -8.19
CA ALA A 99 -4.78 3.81 -7.29
C ALA A 99 -3.93 4.57 -6.26
N GLU A 100 -4.22 5.86 -6.10
CA GLU A 100 -3.50 6.74 -5.18
C GLU A 100 -4.40 7.26 -4.07
N TYR A 101 -3.89 7.26 -2.84
CA TYR A 101 -4.65 7.70 -1.66
C TYR A 101 -3.85 8.70 -0.83
N THR A 102 -4.48 9.78 -0.43
CA THR A 102 -3.91 10.71 0.55
C THR A 102 -3.88 10.08 1.95
N PRO A 103 -2.99 10.54 2.85
CA PRO A 103 -2.99 10.08 4.25
C PRO A 103 -4.35 10.25 4.95
N GLN A 104 -5.10 11.29 4.56
CA GLN A 104 -6.43 11.57 5.12
C GLN A 104 -7.49 10.60 4.62
N GLU A 105 -7.40 10.16 3.36
CA GLU A 105 -8.30 9.14 2.80
C GLU A 105 -8.07 7.80 3.47
N VAL A 106 -6.80 7.39 3.66
CA VAL A 106 -6.46 6.14 4.36
C VAL A 106 -7.02 6.15 5.78
N LYS A 107 -6.78 7.24 6.53
CA LYS A 107 -7.32 7.41 7.89
C LYS A 107 -8.85 7.43 7.94
N SER A 108 -9.49 8.12 6.99
CA SER A 108 -10.95 8.16 6.90
C SER A 108 -11.55 6.78 6.64
N SER A 109 -10.95 6.03 5.71
CA SER A 109 -11.42 4.69 5.33
C SER A 109 -11.32 3.71 6.50
N ILE A 110 -10.20 3.72 7.21
CA ILE A 110 -9.90 2.71 8.23
C ILE A 110 -10.44 3.09 9.62
N ALA A 111 -10.27 4.35 10.01
CA ALA A 111 -10.57 4.83 11.37
C ALA A 111 -11.77 5.77 11.41
N GLY A 112 -12.48 5.97 10.30
CA GLY A 112 -13.69 6.81 10.22
C GLY A 112 -13.43 8.32 10.24
N SER A 113 -12.17 8.76 10.33
CA SER A 113 -11.82 10.19 10.33
C SER A 113 -10.43 10.45 9.78
N GLY A 114 -10.31 11.36 8.81
CA GLY A 114 -9.03 11.80 8.25
C GLY A 114 -8.10 12.50 9.25
N ARG A 115 -8.63 12.88 10.42
CA ARG A 115 -7.87 13.51 11.52
C ARG A 115 -7.38 12.49 12.56
N ALA A 116 -7.68 11.20 12.39
CA ALA A 116 -7.25 10.17 13.32
C ALA A 116 -5.72 10.13 13.48
N ASP A 117 -5.27 9.73 14.67
CA ASP A 117 -3.86 9.46 14.92
C ASP A 117 -3.41 8.19 14.16
N LYS A 118 -2.09 8.03 13.94
CA LYS A 118 -1.55 6.88 13.21
C LYS A 118 -1.79 5.56 13.95
N HIS A 119 -1.83 5.58 15.28
CA HIS A 119 -2.10 4.40 16.10
C HIS A 119 -3.55 3.91 15.96
N ALA A 120 -4.50 4.77 15.58
CA ALA A 120 -5.87 4.38 15.29
C ALA A 120 -5.92 3.39 14.12
N ILE A 121 -5.14 3.61 13.07
CA ILE A 121 -5.01 2.65 11.96
C ILE A 121 -4.49 1.31 12.50
N GLN A 122 -3.41 1.32 13.27
CA GLN A 122 -2.81 0.09 13.82
C GLN A 122 -3.79 -0.71 14.70
N ARG A 123 -4.63 -0.04 15.50
CA ARG A 123 -5.67 -0.70 16.31
C ARG A 123 -6.80 -1.29 15.47
N MET A 124 -7.12 -0.68 14.33
CA MET A 124 -8.22 -1.09 13.47
C MET A 124 -7.84 -2.24 12.52
N LEU A 125 -6.57 -2.34 12.11
CA LEU A 125 -6.13 -3.36 11.16
C LEU A 125 -6.52 -4.80 11.56
N PRO A 126 -6.31 -5.27 12.81
CA PRO A 126 -6.71 -6.62 13.21
C PRO A 126 -8.23 -6.88 13.22
N LEU A 127 -9.04 -5.81 13.25
CA LEU A 127 -10.50 -5.91 13.20
C LEU A 127 -11.01 -6.02 11.75
N LEU A 128 -10.31 -5.39 10.81
CA LEU A 128 -10.73 -5.25 9.41
C LEU A 128 -10.05 -6.25 8.47
N VAL A 129 -8.90 -6.79 8.89
CA VAL A 129 -8.08 -7.72 8.12
C VAL A 129 -7.92 -9.00 8.93
N ALA A 130 -8.11 -10.16 8.29
CA ALA A 130 -7.75 -11.44 8.87
C ALA A 130 -6.22 -11.55 8.90
N LEU A 131 -5.65 -11.53 10.11
CA LEU A 131 -4.21 -11.62 10.36
C LEU A 131 -3.91 -12.90 11.12
N ASP A 132 -3.01 -13.73 10.58
CA ASP A 132 -2.49 -14.91 11.30
C ASP A 132 -1.48 -14.50 12.39
N THR A 133 -0.74 -13.42 12.14
CA THR A 133 0.26 -12.87 13.07
C THR A 133 0.15 -11.35 13.14
N PRO A 134 0.45 -10.73 14.30
CA PRO A 134 0.50 -9.28 14.43
C PRO A 134 1.53 -8.64 13.48
N ILE A 135 1.15 -7.54 12.83
CA ILE A 135 2.07 -6.72 12.05
C ILE A 135 2.85 -5.81 13.00
N THR A 136 4.18 -5.93 13.03
CA THR A 136 5.05 -5.19 13.95
C THR A 136 5.82 -4.05 13.31
N GLN A 137 5.87 -3.99 11.97
CA GLN A 137 6.62 -3.00 11.21
C GLN A 137 5.68 -1.94 10.64
N ASP A 138 5.99 -0.66 10.89
CA ASP A 138 5.14 0.46 10.46
C ASP A 138 4.91 0.50 8.95
N ASN A 139 5.96 0.36 8.14
CA ASN A 139 5.83 0.39 6.67
C ASN A 139 4.93 -0.74 6.14
N VAL A 140 4.94 -1.90 6.82
CA VAL A 140 4.06 -3.03 6.45
C VAL A 140 2.62 -2.71 6.83
N ALA A 141 2.40 -2.16 8.03
CA ALA A 141 1.08 -1.73 8.47
C ALA A 141 0.49 -0.66 7.54
N ASP A 142 1.32 0.30 7.11
CA ASP A 142 0.93 1.35 6.16
C ASP A 142 0.60 0.76 4.77
N ALA A 143 1.39 -0.19 4.27
CA ALA A 143 1.08 -0.89 3.01
C ALA A 143 -0.25 -1.68 3.07
N VAL A 144 -0.52 -2.38 4.19
CA VAL A 144 -1.80 -3.08 4.42
C VAL A 144 -2.95 -2.07 4.48
N ALA A 145 -2.77 -0.95 5.18
CA ALA A 145 -3.76 0.11 5.28
C ALA A 145 -4.11 0.71 3.90
N ILE A 146 -3.11 0.95 3.05
CA ILE A 146 -3.31 1.45 1.69
C ILE A 146 -4.09 0.44 0.84
N ALA A 147 -3.72 -0.85 0.88
CA ALA A 147 -4.44 -1.89 0.14
C ALA A 147 -5.90 -2.03 0.62
N LEU A 148 -6.11 -1.98 1.93
CA LEU A 148 -7.45 -2.06 2.55
C LEU A 148 -8.31 -0.85 2.16
N THR A 149 -7.72 0.35 2.11
CA THR A 149 -8.41 1.57 1.68
C THR A 149 -8.95 1.42 0.26
N HIS A 150 -8.15 0.85 -0.66
CA HIS A 150 -8.63 0.55 -2.00
C HIS A 150 -9.77 -0.47 -1.99
N ALA A 151 -9.63 -1.57 -1.25
CA ALA A 151 -10.66 -2.60 -1.15
C ALA A 151 -12.01 -2.05 -0.65
N GLN A 152 -11.99 -1.22 0.38
CA GLN A 152 -13.20 -0.60 0.94
C GLN A 152 -13.85 0.38 -0.03
N ARG A 153 -13.04 1.18 -0.73
CA ARG A 153 -13.54 2.13 -1.73
C ARG A 153 -14.18 1.43 -2.93
N ALA A 154 -13.54 0.38 -3.46
CA ALA A 154 -14.09 -0.42 -4.55
C ALA A 154 -15.45 -1.03 -4.15
N ARG A 155 -15.53 -1.64 -2.96
CA ARG A 155 -16.78 -2.21 -2.44
C ARG A 155 -17.90 -1.17 -2.29
N LEU A 156 -17.57 0.04 -1.85
CA LEU A 156 -18.55 1.13 -1.74
C LEU A 156 -19.10 1.53 -3.11
N ILE A 157 -18.22 1.65 -4.12
CA ILE A 157 -18.62 1.99 -5.48
C ILE A 157 -19.55 0.92 -6.05
N ASP A 158 -19.20 -0.36 -5.89
CA ASP A 158 -20.03 -1.48 -6.34
C ASP A 158 -21.41 -1.49 -5.66
N ALA A 159 -21.45 -1.25 -4.35
CA ALA A 159 -22.71 -1.19 -3.60
C ALA A 159 -23.62 -0.04 -4.04
N VAL A 160 -23.06 1.14 -4.30
CA VAL A 160 -23.81 2.30 -4.81
C VAL A 160 -24.33 2.04 -6.22
N ALA A 161 -23.52 1.44 -7.10
CA ALA A 161 -23.94 1.10 -8.46
C ALA A 161 -25.09 0.06 -8.46
N ALA A 162 -25.03 -0.93 -7.58
CA ALA A 162 -26.10 -1.91 -7.41
C ALA A 162 -27.41 -1.27 -6.91
N ALA A 163 -27.32 -0.36 -5.93
CA ALA A 163 -28.48 0.36 -5.40
C ALA A 163 -29.12 1.32 -6.43
N ALA A 164 -28.33 1.92 -7.31
CA ALA A 164 -28.83 2.80 -8.37
C ALA A 164 -29.47 2.04 -9.56
N SER A 165 -29.26 0.72 -9.64
CA SER A 165 -29.82 -0.15 -10.68
C SER A 165 -31.10 -0.87 -10.24
N THR A 166 -31.60 -0.56 -9.04
CA THR A 166 -32.81 -1.12 -8.42
C THR A 166 -33.89 -0.04 -8.32
#